data_AF-V5HHZ1-F1
#
_entry.id   AF-V5HHZ1-F1
#
_cell.length_a   1.000
_cell.length_b   1.000
_cell.length_c   1.000
_cell.angle_alpha   90.00
_cell.angle_beta   90.00
_cell.angle_gamma   90.00
#
_symmetry.space_group_name_H-M   'P 1'
#
loop_
_entity.id
_entity.type
_entity.pdbx_description
1 polymer ?
#
loop_
_entity_poly.entity_id
_entity_poly.type
_entity_poly.pdbx_seq_one_letter_code
_entity_poly.pdbx_strand_id
1 'polypeptide(L)'
;NPSPRSMDMLQIMLEAETDENFEGTEVKNGQIKVQKKLTPTEVSVNTGVLLIAGFGTTSVALSNLSFVFAKYPEVQDKVREEVNAAMRKHGRINYA
;
A
#
# COMPACT_ATOMS: atom_id res chain seq x y z
N ASN A 1 -8.85 -13.90 -22.28
CA ASN A 1 -9.07 -13.92 -20.82
C ASN A 1 -8.41 -12.67 -20.24
N PRO A 2 -9.13 -11.57 -19.94
CA PRO A 2 -8.49 -10.42 -19.32
C PRO A 2 -8.13 -10.79 -17.87
N SER A 3 -6.90 -10.48 -17.45
CA SER A 3 -6.41 -10.71 -16.10
C SER A 3 -7.27 -10.00 -15.05
N PRO A 4 -7.36 -10.49 -13.80
CA PRO A 4 -8.03 -9.77 -12.72
C PRO A 4 -7.40 -8.36 -12.64
N ARG A 5 -8.23 -7.32 -12.76
CA ARG A 5 -7.77 -5.95 -12.63
C ARG A 5 -7.26 -5.78 -11.20
N SER A 6 -5.95 -5.63 -11.01
CA SER A 6 -5.38 -5.36 -9.69
C SER A 6 -5.84 -3.97 -9.28
N MET A 7 -6.76 -3.89 -8.33
CA MET A 7 -7.20 -2.61 -7.75
C MET A 7 -6.05 -2.01 -6.96
N ASP A 8 -5.67 -0.77 -7.29
CA ASP A 8 -4.79 0.02 -6.45
C ASP A 8 -5.58 0.66 -5.29
N MET A 9 -4.86 1.19 -4.31
CA MET A 9 -5.48 1.73 -3.11
C MET A 9 -6.37 2.94 -3.39
N LEU A 10 -6.00 3.79 -4.35
CA LEU A 10 -6.83 4.91 -4.76
C LEU A 10 -8.17 4.41 -5.30
N GLN A 11 -8.13 3.36 -6.14
CA GLN A 11 -9.31 2.72 -6.67
C GLN A 11 -10.17 2.09 -5.56
N ILE A 12 -9.56 1.47 -4.54
CA ILE A 12 -10.27 0.93 -3.37
C ILE A 12 -10.98 2.05 -2.60
N MET A 13 -10.29 3.16 -2.34
CA MET A 13 -10.84 4.29 -1.60
C MET A 13 -11.95 4.99 -2.38
N LEU A 14 -11.79 5.14 -3.69
CA LEU A 14 -12.79 5.72 -4.58
C LEU A 14 -14.06 4.85 -4.67
N GLU A 15 -13.92 3.53 -4.68
CA GLU A 15 -15.08 2.61 -4.63
C GLU A 15 -15.81 2.66 -3.28
N ALA A 16 -15.10 3.02 -2.21
CA ALA A 16 -15.68 3.26 -0.89
C ALA A 16 -16.32 4.65 -0.74
N GLU A 17 -16.21 5.53 -1.75
CA GLU A 17 -16.73 6.89 -1.73
C GLU A 17 -18.28 6.94 -1.73
N THR A 18 -18.85 7.97 -1.11
CA THR A 18 -20.27 8.32 -1.17
C THR A 18 -20.44 9.81 -1.44
N ASP A 19 -21.53 10.17 -2.12
CA ASP A 19 -21.92 11.56 -2.26
C ASP A 19 -22.21 12.19 -0.89
N GLU A 20 -21.84 13.46 -0.71
CA GLU A 20 -22.05 14.23 0.52
C GLU A 20 -23.54 14.39 0.88
N ASN A 21 -24.43 14.20 -0.09
CA ASN A 21 -25.90 14.25 0.07
C ASN A 21 -26.52 12.88 0.35
N PHE A 22 -25.72 11.83 0.56
CA PHE A 22 -26.22 10.47 0.77
C PHE A 22 -26.58 10.23 2.24
N GLU A 23 -27.84 10.44 2.62
CA GLU A 23 -28.38 10.00 3.91
C GLU A 23 -28.59 8.48 3.91
N GLY A 24 -27.51 7.74 4.14
CA GLY A 24 -27.50 6.28 4.13
C GLY A 24 -28.20 5.64 5.34
N THR A 25 -29.52 5.71 5.40
CA THR A 25 -30.31 4.84 6.28
C THR A 25 -31.24 3.96 5.44
N GLU A 26 -30.72 2.89 4.83
CA GLU A 26 -31.60 1.84 4.30
C GLU A 26 -32.10 0.95 5.45
N VAL A 27 -33.36 1.14 5.84
CA VAL A 27 -34.07 0.19 6.71
C VAL A 27 -34.61 -0.94 5.84
N LYS A 28 -34.00 -2.13 5.93
CA LYS A 28 -34.57 -3.37 5.39
C LYS A 28 -34.92 -4.30 6.55
N ASN A 29 -36.19 -4.69 6.64
CA ASN A 29 -36.74 -5.60 7.66
C ASN A 29 -36.43 -5.23 9.12
N GLY A 30 -36.54 -3.94 9.49
CA GLY A 30 -36.36 -3.50 10.88
C GLY A 30 -34.93 -3.53 11.41
N GLN A 31 -33.94 -3.83 10.56
CA GLN A 31 -32.52 -3.74 10.90
C GLN A 31 -31.89 -2.53 10.21
N ILE A 32 -31.30 -1.63 11.01
CA ILE A 32 -30.53 -0.49 10.51
C ILE A 32 -29.16 -1.02 10.05
N LYS A 33 -28.93 -1.09 8.74
CA LYS A 33 -27.59 -1.33 8.19
C LYS A 33 -26.85 0.00 8.07
N VAL A 34 -25.99 0.31 9.03
CA VAL A 34 -25.06 1.44 8.91
C VAL A 34 -23.98 1.06 7.90
N GLN A 35 -24.09 1.54 6.66
CA GLN A 35 -23.02 1.44 5.68
C GLN A 35 -22.08 2.63 5.87
N LYS A 36 -20.93 2.41 6.52
CA LYS A 36 -19.90 3.44 6.69
C LYS A 36 -19.14 3.59 5.36
N LYS A 37 -19.58 4.54 4.54
CA LYS A 37 -18.89 4.96 3.30
C LYS A 37 -18.02 6.19 3.57
N LEU A 38 -16.99 6.40 2.75
CA LEU A 38 -16.07 7.54 2.85
C LEU A 38 -16.61 8.73 2.05
N THR A 39 -16.43 9.94 2.54
CA THR A 39 -16.65 11.16 1.75
C THR A 39 -15.48 11.39 0.76
N PRO A 40 -15.67 12.19 -0.31
CA PRO A 40 -14.60 12.49 -1.26
C PRO A 40 -13.38 13.15 -0.59
N THR A 41 -13.65 13.97 0.44
CA THR A 41 -12.62 14.60 1.27
C THR A 41 -11.84 13.55 2.07
N GLU A 42 -12.51 12.58 2.71
CA GLU A 42 -11.83 11.51 3.45
C GLU A 42 -10.97 10.62 2.53
N VAL A 43 -11.46 10.30 1.32
CA VAL A 43 -10.68 9.56 0.30
C VAL A 43 -9.39 10.29 -0.04
N SER A 44 -9.49 11.59 -0.31
CA SER A 44 -8.35 12.44 -0.67
C SER A 44 -7.34 12.57 0.47
N VAL A 45 -7.80 12.83 1.69
CA VAL A 45 -6.95 12.99 2.87
C VAL A 45 -6.25 11.68 3.23
N ASN A 46 -6.98 10.56 3.30
CA ASN A 46 -6.39 9.27 3.68
C ASN A 46 -5.32 8.81 2.69
N THR A 47 -5.57 8.99 1.39
CA THR A 47 -4.59 8.64 0.37
C THR A 47 -3.35 9.55 0.46
N GLY A 48 -3.55 10.87 0.66
CA GLY A 48 -2.46 11.81 0.84
C GLY A 48 -1.59 11.49 2.06
N VAL A 49 -2.22 11.18 3.20
CA VAL A 49 -1.53 10.79 4.44
C VAL A 49 -0.68 9.55 4.21
N LEU A 50 -1.23 8.52 3.56
CA LEU A 50 -0.46 7.31 3.28
C LEU A 50 0.75 7.59 2.38
N LEU A 51 0.56 8.37 1.31
CA LEU A 51 1.65 8.68 0.39
C LEU A 51 2.78 9.42 1.11
N ILE A 52 2.45 10.45 1.89
CA ILE A 52 3.43 11.26 2.62
C ILE A 52 4.15 10.41 3.67
N ALA A 53 3.40 9.66 4.48
CA ALA A 53 3.97 8.83 5.55
C ALA A 53 4.86 7.71 4.98
N GLY A 54 4.39 7.02 3.94
CA GLY A 54 5.11 5.93 3.29
C GLY A 54 6.36 6.41 2.56
N PHE A 55 6.28 7.56 1.88
CA PHE A 55 7.42 8.13 1.15
C PHE A 55 8.53 8.60 2.11
N GLY A 56 8.19 9.47 3.08
CA GLY A 56 9.20 10.09 3.93
C GLY A 56 9.99 9.07 4.75
N THR A 57 9.28 8.14 5.40
CA THR A 57 9.91 7.11 6.24
C THR A 57 10.76 6.13 5.44
N THR A 58 10.24 5.63 4.31
CA THR A 58 10.96 4.67 3.45
C THR A 58 12.16 5.30 2.77
N SER A 59 12.04 6.55 2.30
CA SER A 59 13.16 7.29 1.69
C SER A 59 14.32 7.48 2.67
N VAL A 60 14.03 7.86 3.91
CA VAL A 60 15.04 7.98 4.98
C VAL A 60 15.65 6.61 5.30
N ALA A 61 14.84 5.56 5.41
CA ALA A 61 15.33 4.22 5.67
C ALA A 61 16.28 3.73 4.57
N LEU A 62 15.92 3.90 3.29
CA LEU A 62 16.75 3.53 2.14
C LEU A 62 18.04 4.36 2.05
N SER A 63 17.97 5.65 2.38
CA SER A 63 19.15 6.53 2.43
C SER A 63 20.14 6.06 3.49
N ASN A 64 19.65 5.75 4.69
CA ASN A 64 20.48 5.21 5.76
C ASN A 64 21.05 3.83 5.41
N LEU A 65 20.26 2.95 4.80
CA LEU A 65 20.73 1.65 4.32
C LEU A 65 21.86 1.81 3.31
N SER A 66 21.69 2.72 2.34
CA SER A 66 22.71 3.01 1.33
C SER A 66 23.99 3.56 1.95
N PHE A 67 23.86 4.43 2.95
CA PHE A 67 25.00 4.95 3.72
C PHE A 67 25.75 3.82 4.46
N VAL A 68 25.02 2.91 5.12
CA VAL A 68 25.62 1.75 5.79
C VAL A 68 26.35 0.87 4.78
N PHE A 69 25.75 0.57 3.62
CA PHE A 69 26.42 -0.22 2.59
C PHE A 69 27.70 0.42 2.06
N ALA A 70 27.70 1.74 1.84
CA ALA A 70 28.89 2.46 1.40
C ALA A 70 30.03 2.41 2.42
N LYS A 71 29.70 2.38 3.72
CA LYS A 71 30.68 2.33 4.82
C LYS A 71 31.17 0.91 5.13
N TYR A 72 30.34 -0.10 4.86
CA TYR A 72 30.58 -1.51 5.19
C TYR A 72 30.38 -2.41 3.96
N PRO A 73 31.33 -2.42 3.00
CA PRO A 73 31.21 -3.20 1.76
C PRO A 73 30.99 -4.69 1.99
N GLU A 74 31.56 -5.26 3.06
CA GLU A 74 31.39 -6.66 3.45
C GLU A 74 29.93 -7.01 3.76
N VAL A 75 29.19 -6.07 4.36
CA VAL A 75 27.76 -6.24 4.62
C VAL A 75 26.97 -6.16 3.32
N GLN A 76 27.32 -5.20 2.45
CA GLN A 76 26.69 -5.06 1.14
C GLN A 76 26.85 -6.32 0.27
N ASP A 77 28.05 -6.89 0.24
CA ASP A 77 28.35 -8.10 -0.54
C ASP A 77 27.61 -9.31 -0.01
N LYS A 78 27.54 -9.48 1.31
CA LYS A 78 26.74 -10.54 1.94
C LYS A 78 25.26 -10.43 1.57
N VAL A 79 24.66 -9.26 1.73
CA VAL A 79 23.24 -9.03 1.39
C VAL A 79 22.98 -9.29 -0.09
N ARG A 80 23.88 -8.86 -0.97
CA ARG A 80 23.79 -9.12 -2.41
C ARG A 80 23.83 -10.60 -2.73
N GLU A 81 24.70 -11.36 -2.07
CA GLU A 81 24.79 -12.81 -2.23
C GLU A 81 23.49 -13.49 -1.81
N GLU A 82 22.91 -13.11 -0.66
CA GLU A 82 21.64 -13.64 -0.16
C GLU A 82 20.48 -13.41 -1.14
N VAL A 83 20.35 -12.20 -1.69
CA VAL A 83 19.34 -11.86 -2.70
C VAL A 83 19.54 -12.68 -3.97
N ASN A 84 20.79 -12.78 -4.45
CA ASN A 84 21.09 -13.58 -5.64
C ASN A 84 20.84 -15.07 -5.42
N ALA A 85 21.11 -15.60 -4.23
CA ALA A 85 20.80 -16.98 -3.87
C ALA A 85 19.29 -17.24 -3.86
N ALA A 86 18.50 -16.32 -3.28
CA ALA A 86 17.04 -16.39 -3.32
C ALA A 86 16.51 -16.35 -4.76
N MET A 87 17.06 -15.47 -5.60
CA MET A 87 16.71 -15.40 -7.03
C MET A 87 17.02 -16.68 -7.79
N ARG A 88 18.20 -17.28 -7.58
CA ARG A 88 18.56 -18.56 -8.21
C ARG A 88 17.63 -19.69 -7.77
N LYS A 89 17.20 -19.69 -6.51
CA LYS A 89 16.34 -20.75 -5.95
C LYS A 89 14.88 -20.63 -6.41
N HIS A 90 14.34 -19.42 -6.47
CA HIS A 90 12.90 -19.19 -6.68
C HIS A 90 12.56 -18.64 -8.07
N GLY A 91 13.56 -18.29 -8.89
CA GLY A 91 13.39 -17.70 -10.22
C GLY A 91 12.92 -16.24 -10.22
N ARG A 92 12.32 -15.77 -9.12
CA ARG A 92 11.86 -14.39 -8.89
C ARG A 92 11.83 -14.10 -7.40
N ILE A 93 12.04 -12.84 -7.03
CA ILE A 93 11.73 -12.36 -5.67
C ILE A 93 10.21 -12.30 -5.57
N ASN A 94 9.65 -13.04 -4.63
CA ASN A 94 8.24 -12.99 -4.31
C ASN A 94 8.06 -13.10 -2.79
N TYR A 95 6.85 -12.77 -2.33
CA TYR A 95 6.45 -12.88 -0.93
C TYR A 95 5.53 -14.09 -0.70
N ALA A 96 5.46 -15.02 -1.66
CA ALA A 96 4.51 -16.14 -1.69
C ALA A 96 5.05 -17.38 -0.95
#